data_AF-A0A1F7XAJ4-F1
#
_entry.id   AF-A0A1F7XAJ4-F1
#
_cell.length_a   1.000
_cell.length_b   1.000
_cell.length_c   1.000
_cell.angle_alpha   90.00
_cell.angle_beta   90.00
_cell.angle_gamma   90.00
#
_symmetry.space_group_name_H-M   'P 1'
#
loop_
_entity.id
_entity.type
_entity.pdbx_description
1 polymer ?
#
loop_
_entity_poly.entity_id
_entity_poly.type
_entity_poly.pdbx_seq_one_letter_code
_entity_poly.pdbx_strand_id
1 'polypeptide(L)'
;MGKTLKILLVAFTIAVFLIGTGLYFIYSKNKESQKQVGENINKQIDAASDMARKTVVDMLGVSLQTYYLKNHIAPGSLQDFVSLGIASSIPNDPETKEPIFYEVLEDQPEACVIYFHLSSGEKTQAFCSPQTK
;
A
#
# COMPACT_ATOMS: atom_id res chain seq x y z
N MET A 1 -50.22 51.82 0.83
CA MET A 1 -49.06 51.42 1.66
C MET A 1 -48.58 49.97 1.49
N GLY A 2 -49.24 49.10 0.69
CA GLY A 2 -48.89 47.66 0.64
C GLY A 2 -47.94 47.19 -0.48
N LYS A 3 -47.58 48.03 -1.47
CA LYS A 3 -46.75 47.61 -2.61
C LYS A 3 -45.24 47.66 -2.31
N THR A 4 -44.78 48.68 -1.61
CA THR A 4 -43.38 48.84 -1.19
C THR A 4 -42.94 47.78 -0.18
N LEU A 5 -43.81 47.39 0.75
CA LEU A 5 -43.54 46.32 1.71
C LEU A 5 -43.33 44.95 1.02
N LYS A 6 -44.12 44.66 -0.01
CA LYS A 6 -43.99 43.41 -0.79
C LYS A 6 -42.68 43.35 -1.59
N ILE A 7 -42.26 44.48 -2.17
CA ILE A 7 -40.98 44.57 -2.90
C ILE A 7 -39.80 44.35 -1.95
N LEU A 8 -39.84 44.94 -0.75
CA LEU A 8 -38.80 44.78 0.26
C LEU A 8 -38.68 43.31 0.71
N LEU A 9 -39.81 42.63 0.88
CA LEU A 9 -39.86 41.24 1.34
C LEU A 9 -39.34 40.26 0.27
N VAL A 10 -39.61 40.53 -1.01
CA VAL A 10 -39.06 39.77 -2.14
C VAL A 10 -37.55 39.99 -2.29
N ALA A 11 -37.08 41.24 -2.14
CA ALA A 11 -35.65 41.53 -2.19
C ALA A 11 -34.88 40.81 -1.06
N PHE A 12 -35.47 40.74 0.14
CA PHE A 12 -34.88 40.05 1.29
C PHE A 12 -34.78 38.54 1.07
N THR A 13 -35.83 37.88 0.55
CA THR A 13 -35.78 36.44 0.26
C THR A 13 -34.77 36.11 -0.83
N ILE A 14 -34.64 36.94 -1.86
CA ILE A 14 -33.60 36.78 -2.90
C ILE A 14 -32.20 36.93 -2.28
N ALA A 15 -31.98 37.92 -1.42
CA ALA A 15 -30.69 38.12 -0.75
C ALA A 15 -30.31 36.93 0.14
N VAL A 16 -31.25 36.42 0.95
CA VAL A 16 -31.02 35.23 1.79
C VAL A 16 -30.76 33.99 0.94
N PHE A 17 -31.48 33.81 -0.17
CA PHE A 17 -31.26 32.69 -1.07
C PHE A 17 -29.88 32.73 -1.75
N LEU A 18 -29.43 33.90 -2.21
CA LEU A 18 -28.10 34.07 -2.80
C LEU A 18 -26.97 33.84 -1.78
N ILE A 19 -27.13 34.31 -0.55
CA ILE A 19 -26.12 34.08 0.52
C ILE A 19 -26.10 32.60 0.91
N GLY A 20 -27.27 31.98 1.09
CA GLY A 20 -27.37 30.57 1.46
C GLY A 20 -26.79 29.63 0.41
N THR A 21 -27.07 29.88 -0.87
CA THR A 21 -26.50 29.10 -1.99
C THR A 21 -24.99 29.32 -2.14
N GLY A 22 -24.49 30.54 -1.96
CA GLY A 22 -23.05 30.83 -1.97
C GLY A 22 -22.29 30.09 -0.86
N LEU A 23 -22.81 30.10 0.37
CA LEU A 23 -22.23 29.37 1.50
C LEU A 23 -22.28 27.86 1.30
N TYR A 24 -23.39 27.34 0.77
CA TYR A 24 -23.52 25.91 0.44
C TYR A 24 -22.50 25.47 -0.62
N PHE A 25 -22.26 26.29 -1.65
CA PHE A 25 -21.29 26.00 -2.71
C PHE A 25 -19.83 26.01 -2.19
N ILE A 26 -19.49 26.92 -1.29
CA ILE A 26 -18.17 26.95 -0.65
C ILE A 26 -17.98 25.71 0.23
N TYR A 27 -18.99 25.35 1.02
CA TYR A 27 -18.95 24.18 1.88
C TYR A 27 -18.83 22.86 1.10
N SER A 28 -19.58 22.72 0.00
CA SER A 28 -19.52 21.52 -0.85
C SER A 28 -18.15 21.36 -1.51
N LYS A 29 -17.56 22.43 -2.06
CA LYS A 29 -16.21 22.41 -2.61
C LYS A 29 -15.14 22.04 -1.59
N ASN A 30 -15.26 22.53 -0.35
CA ASN A 30 -14.29 22.23 0.69
C ASN A 30 -14.36 20.76 1.13
N LYS A 31 -15.57 20.18 1.19
CA LYS A 31 -15.78 18.77 1.50
C LYS A 31 -15.25 17.84 0.40
N GLU A 32 -15.41 18.22 -0.86
CA GLU A 32 -14.85 17.49 -2.00
C GLU A 32 -13.31 17.55 -2.02
N SER A 33 -12.75 18.72 -1.76
CA SER A 33 -11.30 18.93 -1.66
C SER A 33 -10.68 18.09 -0.53
N GLN A 34 -11.33 18.03 0.65
CA GLN A 34 -10.84 17.19 1.76
C GLN A 34 -10.91 15.69 1.47
N LYS A 35 -11.95 15.21 0.76
CA LYS A 35 -12.01 13.82 0.30
C LYS A 35 -10.88 13.51 -0.67
N GLN A 36 -10.62 14.40 -1.62
CA GLN A 36 -9.55 14.23 -2.61
C GLN A 36 -8.15 14.24 -1.97
N VAL A 37 -7.91 15.09 -0.96
CA VAL A 37 -6.66 15.08 -0.18
C VAL A 37 -6.50 13.77 0.58
N GLY A 38 -7.55 13.29 1.25
CA GLY A 38 -7.52 12.00 1.97
C GLY A 38 -7.24 10.81 1.05
N GLU A 39 -7.86 10.78 -0.14
CA GLU A 39 -7.61 9.73 -1.13
C GLU A 39 -6.17 9.76 -1.66
N ASN A 40 -5.59 10.95 -1.86
CA ASN A 40 -4.22 11.09 -2.33
C ASN A 40 -3.20 10.65 -1.26
N ILE A 41 -3.46 10.96 0.03
CA ILE A 41 -2.61 10.50 1.13
C ILE A 41 -2.63 8.97 1.22
N ASN A 42 -3.81 8.35 1.14
CA ASN A 42 -3.91 6.88 1.18
C ASN A 42 -3.14 6.23 0.03
N LYS A 43 -3.27 6.74 -1.20
CA LYS A 43 -2.49 6.24 -2.34
C LYS A 43 -0.98 6.34 -2.14
N GLN A 44 -0.49 7.40 -1.47
CA GLN A 44 0.94 7.53 -1.16
C GLN A 44 1.39 6.55 -0.08
N ILE A 45 0.55 6.30 0.93
CA ILE A 45 0.84 5.30 1.98
C ILE A 45 0.90 3.90 1.36
N ASP A 46 -0.06 3.54 0.51
CA ASP A 46 -0.10 2.25 -0.19
C ASP A 46 1.15 2.08 -1.07
N ALA A 47 1.52 3.10 -1.85
CA ALA A 47 2.72 3.06 -2.68
C ALA A 47 4.01 2.90 -1.86
N ALA A 48 4.09 3.53 -0.68
CA ALA A 48 5.23 3.37 0.23
C ALA A 48 5.27 1.95 0.84
N SER A 49 4.11 1.39 1.20
CA SER A 49 3.99 0.00 1.68
C SER A 49 4.44 -1.00 0.61
N ASP A 50 3.97 -0.83 -0.63
CA ASP A 50 4.33 -1.65 -1.77
C ASP A 50 5.84 -1.60 -2.06
N MET A 51 6.44 -0.40 -1.98
CA MET A 51 7.88 -0.24 -2.16
C MET A 51 8.69 -0.92 -1.04
N ALA A 52 8.22 -0.85 0.20
CA ALA A 52 8.84 -1.54 1.32
C ALA A 52 8.75 -3.07 1.15
N ARG A 53 7.59 -3.60 0.75
CA ARG A 53 7.39 -5.02 0.45
C ARG A 53 8.30 -5.52 -0.68
N LYS A 54 8.41 -4.77 -1.78
CA LYS A 54 9.35 -5.08 -2.88
C LYS A 54 10.79 -5.14 -2.39
N THR A 55 11.20 -4.17 -1.58
CA THR A 55 12.55 -4.14 -0.99
C THR A 55 12.83 -5.37 -0.12
N VAL A 56 11.84 -5.78 0.67
CA VAL A 56 11.92 -6.99 1.50
C VAL A 56 12.08 -8.24 0.63
N VAL A 57 11.30 -8.36 -0.45
CA VAL A 57 11.43 -9.47 -1.41
C VAL A 57 12.81 -9.50 -2.04
N ASP A 58 13.33 -8.37 -2.50
CA ASP A 58 14.65 -8.29 -3.12
C ASP A 58 15.75 -8.70 -2.13
N MET A 59 15.70 -8.19 -0.90
CA MET A 59 16.67 -8.53 0.16
C MET A 59 16.65 -10.03 0.50
N LEU A 60 15.46 -10.60 0.65
CA LEU A 60 15.33 -12.03 0.94
C LEU A 60 15.68 -12.87 -0.29
N GLY A 61 15.39 -12.41 -1.50
CA GLY A 61 15.82 -13.06 -2.75
C GLY A 61 17.33 -13.19 -2.86
N VAL A 62 18.07 -12.12 -2.53
CA VAL A 62 19.54 -12.17 -2.46
C VAL A 62 20.02 -13.15 -1.41
N SER A 63 19.35 -13.19 -0.24
CA SER A 63 19.68 -14.12 0.84
C SER A 63 19.43 -15.58 0.45
N LEU A 64 18.30 -15.86 -0.20
CA LEU A 64 17.93 -17.17 -0.74
C LEU A 64 18.96 -17.65 -1.77
N GLN A 65 19.33 -16.81 -2.72
CA GLN A 65 20.35 -17.14 -3.73
C GLN A 65 21.71 -17.38 -3.09
N THR A 66 22.11 -16.54 -2.12
CA THR A 66 23.37 -16.71 -1.39
C THR A 66 23.40 -18.04 -0.64
N TYR A 67 22.31 -18.39 0.03
CA TYR A 67 22.17 -19.68 0.72
C TYR A 67 22.27 -20.85 -0.27
N TYR A 68 21.55 -20.76 -1.39
CA TYR A 68 21.56 -21.80 -2.41
C TYR A 68 22.95 -21.97 -3.03
N LEU A 69 23.67 -20.88 -3.33
CA LEU A 69 25.03 -20.95 -3.85
C LEU A 69 26.02 -21.59 -2.86
N LYS A 70 25.78 -21.45 -1.56
CA LYS A 70 26.63 -22.03 -0.51
C LYS A 70 26.31 -23.51 -0.23
N ASN A 71 25.03 -23.87 -0.21
CA ASN A 71 24.57 -25.17 0.29
C ASN A 71 24.03 -26.10 -0.81
N HIS A 72 23.81 -25.58 -2.02
CA HIS A 72 23.17 -26.29 -3.15
C HIS A 72 21.77 -26.86 -2.84
N ILE A 73 21.11 -26.32 -1.82
CA ILE A 73 19.75 -26.68 -1.38
C ILE A 73 19.01 -25.41 -0.96
N ALA A 74 17.67 -25.43 -1.03
CA ALA A 74 16.86 -24.39 -0.43
C ALA A 74 16.99 -24.41 1.11
N PRO A 75 16.87 -23.26 1.78
CA PRO A 75 16.76 -23.22 3.23
C PRO A 75 15.46 -23.88 3.70
N GLY A 76 15.49 -24.61 4.81
CA GLY A 76 14.26 -25.18 5.38
C GLY A 76 13.37 -24.10 6.00
N SER A 77 14.00 -23.01 6.46
CA SER A 77 13.33 -21.85 7.02
C SER A 77 14.11 -20.58 6.70
N LEU A 78 13.42 -19.43 6.58
CA LEU A 78 14.08 -18.13 6.51
C LEU A 78 15.00 -17.89 7.72
N GLN A 79 14.71 -18.48 8.88
CA GLN A 79 15.53 -18.34 10.08
C GLN A 79 16.96 -18.86 9.90
N ASP A 80 17.19 -19.76 8.94
CA ASP A 80 18.52 -20.27 8.59
C ASP A 80 19.45 -19.15 8.13
N PHE A 81 18.91 -18.06 7.56
CA PHE A 81 19.71 -16.89 7.16
C PHE A 81 20.33 -16.18 8.34
N VAL A 82 19.62 -16.11 9.46
CA VAL A 82 20.13 -15.48 10.69
C VAL A 82 21.19 -16.38 11.31
N SER A 83 20.92 -17.68 11.41
CA SER A 83 21.84 -18.67 11.97
C SER A 83 23.17 -18.75 11.21
N LEU A 84 23.14 -18.51 9.90
CA LEU A 84 24.32 -18.53 9.04
C LEU A 84 24.98 -17.16 8.85
N GLY A 85 24.45 -16.10 9.48
CA GLY A 85 24.96 -14.73 9.35
C GLY A 85 24.77 -14.12 7.96
N ILE A 86 23.86 -14.66 7.14
CA ILE A 86 23.48 -14.10 5.84
C ILE A 86 22.60 -12.85 6.05
N ALA A 87 21.75 -12.87 7.06
CA ALA A 87 20.92 -11.74 7.49
C ALA A 87 21.05 -11.50 9.00
N SER A 88 20.85 -10.26 9.43
CA SER A 88 20.82 -9.91 10.86
C SER A 88 19.49 -10.25 11.53
N SER A 89 18.40 -10.22 10.78
CA SER A 89 17.04 -10.59 11.22
C SER A 89 16.15 -10.89 10.01
N ILE A 90 15.07 -11.63 10.21
CA ILE A 90 14.03 -11.79 9.20
C ILE A 90 13.00 -10.66 9.40
N PRO A 91 12.77 -9.80 8.39
CA PRO A 91 11.76 -8.77 8.48
C PRO A 91 10.36 -9.38 8.53
N ASN A 92 9.41 -8.65 9.09
CA ASN A 92 7.98 -8.95 8.94
C ASN A 92 7.42 -8.20 7.73
N ASP A 93 6.21 -8.53 7.32
CA ASP A 93 5.47 -7.74 6.33
C ASP A 93 5.37 -6.26 6.82
N PRO A 94 5.86 -5.29 6.03
CA PRO A 94 5.80 -3.87 6.39
C PRO A 94 4.39 -3.34 6.63
N GLU A 95 3.36 -3.95 6.05
CA GLU A 95 1.96 -3.54 6.17
C GLU A 95 1.26 -4.26 7.31
N THR A 96 1.20 -5.60 7.27
CA THR A 96 0.43 -6.40 8.23
C THR A 96 1.19 -6.63 9.54
N LYS A 97 2.51 -6.45 9.53
CA LYS A 97 3.43 -6.80 10.62
C LYS A 97 3.50 -8.30 10.94
N GLU A 98 2.87 -9.13 10.11
CA GLU A 98 2.89 -10.58 10.25
C GLU A 98 4.19 -11.18 9.70
N PRO A 99 4.55 -12.41 10.13
CA PRO A 99 5.67 -13.13 9.56
C PRO A 99 5.52 -13.32 8.05
N ILE A 100 6.63 -13.23 7.33
CA ILE A 100 6.65 -13.41 5.88
C ILE A 100 6.34 -14.87 5.55
N PHE A 101 5.42 -15.08 4.61
CA PHE A 101 5.16 -16.41 4.10
C PHE A 101 6.35 -16.90 3.26
N TYR A 102 6.79 -18.11 3.56
CA TYR A 102 7.87 -18.80 2.89
C TYR A 102 7.46 -20.25 2.66
N GLU A 103 7.65 -20.73 1.44
CA GLU A 103 7.37 -22.10 1.07
C GLU A 103 8.46 -22.65 0.17
N VAL A 104 8.88 -23.88 0.48
CA VAL A 104 9.72 -24.72 -0.39
C VAL A 104 8.76 -25.58 -1.20
N LEU A 105 8.88 -25.55 -2.52
CA LEU A 105 8.00 -26.33 -3.40
C LEU A 105 8.39 -27.81 -3.27
N GLU A 106 7.44 -28.66 -2.83
CA GLU A 106 7.70 -30.09 -2.61
C GLU A 106 8.23 -30.80 -3.87
N ASP A 107 7.75 -30.40 -5.05
CA ASP A 107 8.14 -30.98 -6.33
C ASP A 107 9.47 -30.45 -6.88
N GLN A 108 10.02 -29.39 -6.28
CA GLN A 108 11.27 -28.72 -6.71
C GLN A 108 12.01 -28.17 -5.48
N PRO A 109 12.80 -28.99 -4.76
CA PRO A 109 13.46 -28.57 -3.51
C PRO A 109 14.52 -27.47 -3.72
N GLU A 110 14.94 -27.21 -4.96
CA GLU A 110 15.73 -26.04 -5.36
C GLU A 110 14.91 -24.76 -5.56
N ALA A 111 13.59 -24.87 -5.65
CA ALA A 111 12.66 -23.77 -5.85
C ALA A 111 11.91 -23.47 -4.54
N CYS A 112 12.24 -22.34 -3.94
CA CYS A 112 11.42 -21.74 -2.90
C CYS A 112 10.93 -20.37 -3.33
N VAL A 113 9.78 -19.97 -2.79
CA VAL A 113 9.11 -18.72 -3.11
C VAL A 113 8.79 -17.96 -1.83
N ILE A 114 9.09 -16.67 -1.87
CA ILE A 114 8.52 -15.67 -0.96
C ILE A 114 7.49 -14.90 -1.76
N TYR A 115 6.28 -14.69 -1.22
CA TYR A 115 5.24 -13.90 -1.90
C TYR A 115 4.74 -12.76 -1.02
N PHE A 116 4.41 -11.65 -1.68
CA PHE A 116 3.54 -10.61 -1.11
C PHE A 116 2.44 -10.23 -2.11
N HIS A 117 1.28 -9.87 -1.56
CA HIS A 117 0.21 -9.19 -2.29
C HIS A 117 0.39 -7.69 -2.14
N LEU A 118 0.58 -6.99 -3.26
CA LEU A 118 0.65 -5.53 -3.29
C LEU A 118 -0.74 -4.89 -3.21
N SER A 119 -0.82 -3.62 -2.84
CA SER A 119 -2.07 -2.85 -2.81
C SER A 119 -2.75 -2.76 -4.19
N SER A 120 -1.97 -2.90 -5.27
CA SER A 120 -2.47 -3.01 -6.65
C SER A 120 -3.13 -4.35 -6.98
N GLY A 121 -3.01 -5.36 -6.12
CA GLY A 121 -3.39 -6.75 -6.38
C GLY A 121 -2.31 -7.56 -7.13
N GLU A 122 -1.22 -6.93 -7.55
CA GLU A 122 -0.07 -7.62 -8.11
C GLU A 122 0.65 -8.48 -7.06
N LYS A 123 1.34 -9.52 -7.53
CA LYS A 123 2.20 -10.36 -6.68
C LYS A 123 3.65 -10.03 -6.95
N THR A 124 4.44 -9.89 -5.90
CA THR A 124 5.89 -9.86 -5.98
C THR A 124 6.45 -11.15 -5.38
N GLN A 125 7.47 -11.72 -6.03
CA GLN A 125 8.02 -13.01 -5.67
C GLN A 125 9.53 -13.09 -5.88
N ALA A 126 10.23 -13.81 -5.01
CA ALA A 126 11.65 -14.14 -5.14
C ALA A 126 11.85 -15.66 -5.20
N PHE A 127 12.86 -16.07 -5.96
CA PHE A 127 13.23 -17.48 -6.16
C PHE A 127 14.64 -17.77 -5.68
N CYS A 128 14.84 -19.00 -5.20
CA CYS A 128 16.09 -19.46 -4.60
C CYS A 128 17.10 -19.96 -5.62
N SER A 129 16.65 -20.78 -6.57
CA SER A 129 17.44 -21.15 -7.74
C SER A 129 17.40 -20.01 -8.77
N PRO A 130 18.54 -19.64 -9.39
CA PRO A 130 18.53 -18.75 -10.54
C PRO A 130 17.68 -19.38 -11.63
N GLN A 131 16.58 -18.71 -12.00
CA GLN A 131 15.76 -19.19 -13.12
C GLN A 131 16.63 -19.16 -14.37
N THR A 132 16.96 -20.35 -14.89
CA THR A 132 17.47 -20.48 -16.25
C THR A 132 16.36 -19.99 -17.18
N LYS A 133 16.54 -18.80 -17.74
CA LYS A 133 15.71 -18.25 -18.83
C LYS A 133 15.69 -19.19 -20.02
#